data_AF-A0AB40DEG2-F1
#
_entry.id   AF-A0AB40DEG2-F1
#
_cell.length_a   1.000
_cell.length_b   1.000
_cell.length_c   1.000
_cell.angle_alpha   90.00
_cell.angle_beta   90.00
_cell.angle_gamma   90.00
#
_symmetry.space_group_name_H-M   'P 1'
#
loop_
_entity.id
_entity.type
_entity.pdbx_description
1 polymer ?
#
loop_
_entity_poly.entity_id
_entity_poly.type
_entity_poly.pdbx_seq_one_letter_code
_entity_poly.pdbx_strand_id
1 'polypeptide(L)'
;MEEVQERKTMILEKRKLMGDKRMSMGMKSFYASFIGSIFRMSDEPRNSFSTMVKRHKADSQYVDADFRDEYMEEYEPIYQTVFDDNRDPVLEPTFAKHRIPLQIRCLERYHNSKLGYAKQFKREIQLLIDNQPTAEDAWQFVRTMAYTTLWPPLHTRKELKIFEKDFCKLTPTEQNRYNKIMSTNFT
;
A
#
# COMPACT_ATOMS: atom_id res chain seq x y z
N MET A 1 36.25 30.37 -17.67
CA MET A 1 35.18 31.12 -16.97
C MET A 1 34.16 31.71 -17.94
N GLU A 2 34.55 32.09 -19.17
CA GLU A 2 33.64 32.60 -20.22
C GLU A 2 32.47 31.66 -20.57
N GLU A 3 32.69 30.36 -20.79
CA GLU A 3 31.61 29.43 -21.19
C GLU A 3 30.48 29.32 -20.14
N VAL A 4 30.80 29.46 -18.86
CA VAL A 4 29.80 29.43 -17.77
C VAL A 4 28.99 30.73 -17.74
N GLN A 5 29.62 31.84 -18.15
CA GLN A 5 29.01 33.15 -18.24
C GLN A 5 28.06 33.20 -19.45
N GLU A 6 28.47 32.67 -20.60
CA GLU A 6 27.64 32.52 -21.81
C GLU A 6 26.43 31.61 -21.60
N ARG A 7 26.58 30.50 -20.86
CA ARG A 7 25.44 29.64 -20.53
C ARG A 7 24.44 30.36 -19.62
N LYS A 8 24.90 31.18 -18.69
CA LYS A 8 24.02 32.00 -17.82
C LYS A 8 23.30 33.09 -18.61
N THR A 9 23.95 33.75 -19.57
CA THR A 9 23.30 34.77 -20.42
C THR A 9 22.26 34.15 -21.35
N MET A 10 22.55 33.01 -21.99
CA MET A 10 21.59 32.31 -22.86
C MET A 10 20.35 31.81 -22.10
N ILE A 11 20.51 31.33 -20.86
CA ILE A 11 19.37 30.93 -20.02
C ILE A 11 18.51 32.13 -19.65
N LEU A 12 19.14 33.28 -19.41
CA LEU A 12 18.46 34.52 -19.03
C LEU A 12 17.67 35.11 -20.21
N GLU A 13 18.26 35.09 -21.42
CA GLU A 13 17.58 35.49 -22.65
C GLU A 13 16.40 34.58 -22.99
N LYS A 14 16.56 33.25 -22.90
CA LYS A 14 15.45 32.31 -23.10
C LYS A 14 14.30 32.54 -22.10
N ARG A 15 14.62 32.89 -20.85
CA ARG A 15 13.60 33.23 -19.83
C ARG A 15 12.88 34.55 -20.15
N LYS A 16 13.59 35.55 -20.69
CA LYS A 16 12.99 36.82 -21.11
C LYS A 16 12.02 36.60 -22.28
N LEU A 17 12.45 35.86 -23.30
CA LEU A 17 11.63 35.48 -24.45
C LEU A 17 10.35 34.71 -24.07
N MET A 18 10.46 33.79 -23.10
CA MET A 18 9.30 33.07 -22.55
C MET A 18 8.35 33.97 -21.76
N GLY A 19 8.88 34.99 -21.07
CA GLY A 19 8.09 36.01 -20.40
C GLY A 19 7.29 36.85 -21.39
N ASP A 20 7.95 37.34 -22.43
CA ASP A 20 7.34 38.19 -23.46
C ASP A 20 6.25 37.43 -24.25
N LYS A 21 6.50 36.16 -24.58
CA LYS A 21 5.51 35.29 -25.25
C LYS A 21 4.26 35.02 -24.38
N ARG A 22 4.41 34.96 -23.06
CA ARG A 22 3.26 34.81 -22.14
C ARG A 22 2.45 36.10 -22.04
N MET A 23 3.14 37.23 -21.97
CA MET A 23 2.50 38.55 -21.95
C MET A 23 1.74 38.83 -23.25
N SER A 24 2.27 38.43 -24.41
CA SER A 24 1.55 38.54 -25.70
C SER A 24 0.30 37.64 -25.78
N MET A 25 0.25 36.58 -24.97
CA MET A 25 -0.92 35.69 -24.83
C MET A 25 -1.88 36.15 -23.70
N GLY A 26 -1.67 37.34 -23.14
CA GLY A 26 -2.51 37.92 -22.08
C GLY A 26 -2.28 37.32 -20.67
N MET A 27 -1.24 36.50 -20.49
CA MET A 27 -0.89 35.90 -19.20
C MET A 27 0.10 36.78 -18.42
N LYS A 28 -0.08 36.88 -17.10
CA LYS A 28 0.79 37.69 -16.22
C LYS A 28 2.24 37.17 -16.19
N SER A 29 3.20 38.08 -16.01
CA SER A 29 4.64 37.77 -15.93
C SER A 29 4.98 36.97 -14.66
N PHE A 30 5.99 36.11 -14.74
CA PHE A 30 6.44 35.27 -13.62
C PHE A 30 6.95 36.08 -12.41
N TYR A 31 7.47 37.29 -12.63
CA TYR A 31 8.00 38.14 -11.56
C TYR A 31 6.93 38.95 -10.82
N ALA A 32 5.70 38.98 -11.34
CA ALA A 32 4.59 39.68 -10.71
C ALA A 32 4.07 38.99 -9.44
N SER A 33 4.47 37.74 -9.17
CA SER A 33 3.91 36.93 -8.08
C SER A 33 4.74 36.93 -6.79
N PHE A 34 5.97 37.45 -6.79
CA PHE A 34 6.88 37.31 -5.63
C PHE A 34 7.26 38.61 -4.91
N ILE A 35 6.90 39.79 -5.43
CA ILE A 35 7.13 41.06 -4.73
C ILE A 35 5.88 41.93 -4.87
N GLY A 36 5.17 42.09 -3.75
CA GLY A 36 4.32 43.26 -3.53
C GLY A 36 2.83 43.09 -3.82
N SER A 37 2.13 42.26 -3.02
CA SER A 37 0.75 42.59 -2.64
C SER A 37 0.72 43.72 -1.60
N ILE A 38 1.47 44.79 -1.84
CA ILE A 38 1.26 46.05 -1.14
C ILE A 38 0.12 46.72 -1.88
N PHE A 39 -1.09 46.45 -1.41
CA PHE A 39 -2.28 47.22 -1.72
C PHE A 39 -2.01 48.68 -1.32
N ARG A 40 -1.48 49.47 -2.26
CA ARG A 40 -1.52 50.93 -2.18
C ARG A 40 -2.84 51.35 -2.80
N MET A 41 -3.77 51.84 -1.97
CA MET A 41 -4.86 52.69 -2.46
C MET A 41 -4.22 53.99 -2.91
N SER A 42 -3.93 54.12 -4.20
CA SER A 42 -3.74 55.43 -4.81
C SER A 42 -5.08 55.89 -5.36
N ASP A 43 -5.60 57.00 -4.86
CA ASP A 43 -6.85 57.62 -5.33
C ASP A 43 -6.74 58.26 -6.73
N GLU A 44 -5.61 58.07 -7.42
CA GLU A 44 -5.44 58.53 -8.79
C GLU A 44 -5.98 57.49 -9.78
N PRO A 45 -6.99 57.83 -10.60
CA PRO A 45 -7.59 56.94 -11.58
C PRO A 45 -6.67 56.83 -12.81
N ARG A 46 -5.48 56.26 -12.64
CA ARG A 46 -4.54 56.06 -13.76
C ARG A 46 -4.97 54.97 -14.75
N ASN A 47 -6.04 54.24 -14.44
CA ASN A 47 -6.72 53.30 -15.34
C ASN A 47 -8.24 53.36 -15.12
N SER A 48 -8.88 54.49 -15.42
CA SER A 48 -10.34 54.50 -15.54
C SER A 48 -10.73 53.69 -16.78
N PHE A 49 -11.19 52.46 -16.60
CA PHE A 49 -11.76 51.61 -17.65
C PHE A 49 -13.10 52.15 -18.17
N SER A 50 -13.29 53.47 -18.26
CA SER A 50 -14.57 54.09 -18.65
C SER A 50 -14.98 53.68 -20.07
N THR A 51 -14.01 53.35 -20.93
CA THR A 51 -14.23 52.82 -22.29
C THR A 51 -14.55 51.33 -22.34
N MET A 52 -14.33 50.57 -21.25
CA MET A 52 -14.73 49.15 -21.13
C MET A 52 -16.15 48.98 -20.55
N VAL A 53 -16.94 50.05 -20.46
CA VAL A 53 -18.32 50.01 -19.93
C VAL A 53 -19.36 49.81 -21.05
N LYS A 54 -18.95 49.87 -22.33
CA LYS A 54 -19.88 49.59 -23.44
C LYS A 54 -20.02 48.09 -23.66
N ARG A 55 -21.15 47.54 -23.20
CA ARG A 55 -21.60 46.18 -23.51
C ARG A 55 -21.77 45.99 -25.02
N HIS A 56 -21.62 44.77 -25.50
CA HIS A 56 -21.78 44.47 -26.92
C HIS A 56 -23.25 44.66 -27.32
N LYS A 57 -23.55 45.04 -28.56
CA LYS A 57 -24.95 45.28 -29.00
C LYS A 57 -25.85 44.06 -28.82
N ALA A 58 -25.28 42.87 -28.96
CA ALA A 58 -26.01 41.61 -28.74
C ALA A 58 -26.42 41.40 -27.27
N ASP A 59 -25.77 42.06 -26.32
CA ASP A 59 -26.09 41.90 -24.89
C ASP A 59 -27.40 42.58 -24.49
N SER A 60 -27.93 43.45 -25.35
CA SER A 60 -29.23 44.11 -25.14
C SER A 60 -30.38 43.11 -24.97
N GLN A 61 -30.27 41.91 -25.53
CA GLN A 61 -31.29 40.86 -25.39
C GLN A 61 -31.33 40.22 -23.99
N TYR A 62 -30.28 40.43 -23.18
CA TYR A 62 -30.17 39.90 -21.83
C TYR A 62 -30.41 40.96 -20.75
N VAL A 63 -30.72 42.19 -21.15
CA VAL A 63 -31.12 43.25 -20.23
C VAL A 63 -32.63 43.18 -20.09
N ASP A 64 -33.09 42.67 -18.95
CA ASP A 64 -34.51 42.69 -18.61
C ASP A 64 -34.90 44.09 -18.12
N ALA A 65 -35.84 44.73 -18.82
CA ALA A 65 -36.26 46.11 -18.55
C ALA A 65 -37.05 46.23 -17.24
N ASP A 66 -37.69 45.13 -16.82
CA ASP A 66 -38.52 45.07 -15.61
C ASP A 66 -37.80 44.38 -14.44
N PHE A 67 -36.48 44.20 -14.55
CA PHE A 67 -35.68 43.61 -13.48
C PHE A 67 -35.85 44.40 -12.17
N ARG A 68 -36.41 43.73 -11.16
CA ARG A 68 -36.45 44.22 -9.78
C ARG A 68 -35.45 43.39 -9.00
N ASP A 69 -34.51 44.05 -8.33
CA ASP A 69 -33.71 43.42 -7.29
C ASP A 69 -34.65 43.06 -6.13
N GLU A 70 -35.24 41.87 -6.21
CA GLU A 70 -35.82 41.25 -5.02
C GLU A 70 -34.66 40.88 -4.11
N TYR A 71 -34.67 41.42 -2.89
CA TYR A 71 -33.74 41.04 -1.84
C TYR A 71 -33.92 39.54 -1.58
N MET A 72 -33.12 38.70 -2.24
CA MET A 72 -32.94 37.33 -1.78
C MET A 72 -32.46 37.42 -0.34
N GLU A 73 -33.17 36.76 0.57
CA GLU A 73 -32.78 36.66 1.98
C GLU A 73 -31.28 36.39 2.04
N GLU A 74 -30.56 37.28 2.71
CA GLU A 74 -29.11 37.21 2.85
C GLU A 74 -28.79 35.85 3.47
N TYR A 75 -28.18 34.96 2.66
CA TYR A 75 -27.86 33.62 3.10
C TYR A 75 -26.84 33.73 4.23
N GLU A 76 -27.32 33.63 5.47
CA GLU A 76 -26.46 33.40 6.62
C GLU A 76 -26.09 31.92 6.65
N PRO A 77 -24.85 31.53 6.30
CA PRO A 77 -24.41 30.15 6.46
C PRO A 77 -24.54 29.75 7.93
N ILE A 78 -25.35 28.73 8.19
CA ILE A 78 -25.44 28.11 9.52
C ILE A 78 -24.13 27.37 9.76
N TYR A 79 -23.16 28.03 10.39
CA TYR A 79 -21.96 27.38 10.88
C TYR A 79 -22.36 26.48 12.07
N GLN A 80 -22.32 25.16 11.88
CA GLN A 80 -22.45 24.23 13.01
C GLN A 80 -21.25 24.43 13.94
N THR A 81 -21.46 25.14 15.05
CA THR A 81 -20.38 25.50 16.01
C THR A 81 -20.01 24.38 16.97
N VAL A 82 -20.68 23.21 16.90
CA VAL A 82 -20.45 22.10 17.83
C VAL A 82 -19.92 20.91 17.05
N PHE A 83 -18.60 20.78 17.01
CA PHE A 83 -17.94 19.51 16.70
C PHE A 83 -18.25 18.55 17.85
N ASP A 84 -19.34 17.82 17.72
CA ASP A 84 -19.65 16.69 18.59
C ASP A 84 -19.03 15.44 17.98
N ASP A 85 -17.72 15.26 18.18
CA ASP A 85 -16.97 14.08 17.70
C ASP A 85 -17.54 12.76 18.24
N ASN A 86 -18.34 12.80 19.31
CA ASN A 86 -19.03 11.64 19.87
C ASN A 86 -20.32 11.30 19.13
N ARG A 87 -20.79 12.18 18.24
CA ARG A 87 -21.96 11.99 17.40
C ARG A 87 -21.51 11.61 15.99
N ASP A 88 -20.59 10.66 15.89
CA ASP A 88 -20.31 9.99 14.62
C ASP A 88 -21.54 9.15 14.24
N PRO A 89 -22.32 9.52 13.20
CA PRO A 89 -23.50 8.77 12.78
C PRO A 89 -23.11 7.52 11.97
N VAL A 90 -21.82 7.20 11.85
CA VAL A 90 -21.35 5.92 11.30
C VAL A 90 -21.78 4.81 12.26
N LEU A 91 -23.04 4.42 12.14
CA LEU A 91 -23.58 3.18 12.64
C LEU A 91 -22.84 2.07 11.90
N GLU A 92 -21.70 1.64 12.44
CA GLU A 92 -21.05 0.43 11.94
C GLU A 92 -22.11 -0.67 11.92
N PRO A 93 -22.27 -1.38 10.78
CA PRO A 93 -23.26 -2.43 10.70
C PRO A 93 -22.97 -3.45 11.80
N THR A 94 -23.82 -3.51 12.82
CA THR A 94 -23.70 -4.52 13.86
C THR A 94 -23.97 -5.89 13.24
N PHE A 95 -22.89 -6.65 12.99
CA PHE A 95 -22.96 -8.02 12.51
C PHE A 95 -23.50 -9.02 13.54
N ALA A 96 -24.07 -8.55 14.65
CA ALA A 96 -24.67 -9.36 15.71
C ALA A 96 -25.74 -10.34 15.19
N LYS A 97 -26.46 -9.96 14.13
CA LYS A 97 -27.47 -10.81 13.47
C LYS A 97 -26.95 -11.49 12.19
N HIS A 98 -25.72 -11.20 11.77
CA HIS A 98 -25.18 -11.76 10.54
C HIS A 98 -24.76 -13.22 10.75
N ARG A 99 -25.48 -14.13 10.09
CA ARG A 99 -25.18 -15.56 10.15
C ARG A 99 -23.98 -15.88 9.26
N ILE A 100 -22.82 -16.05 9.89
CA ILE A 100 -21.60 -16.47 9.19
C ILE A 100 -21.84 -17.81 8.48
N PRO A 101 -21.53 -17.93 7.17
CA PRO A 101 -21.61 -19.18 6.44
C PRO A 101 -20.89 -20.33 7.14
N LEU A 102 -21.45 -21.53 7.04
CA LEU A 102 -20.92 -22.71 7.73
C LEU A 102 -19.47 -23.00 7.33
N GLN A 103 -19.13 -22.82 6.05
CA GLN A 103 -17.80 -23.06 5.50
C GLN A 103 -16.74 -22.22 6.22
N ILE A 104 -17.02 -20.94 6.44
CA ILE A 104 -16.11 -20.02 7.15
C ILE A 104 -15.95 -20.45 8.60
N ARG A 105 -17.05 -20.80 9.28
CA ARG A 105 -17.00 -21.32 10.67
C ARG A 105 -16.20 -22.61 10.78
N CYS A 106 -16.31 -23.51 9.79
CA CYS A 106 -15.55 -24.75 9.76
C CYS A 106 -14.05 -24.49 9.56
N LEU A 107 -13.68 -23.53 8.70
CA LEU A 107 -12.27 -23.13 8.51
C LEU A 107 -11.67 -22.53 9.79
N GLU A 108 -12.40 -21.63 10.46
CA GLU A 108 -11.99 -21.06 11.73
C GLU A 108 -11.82 -22.14 12.81
N ARG A 109 -12.79 -23.05 12.94
CA ARG A 109 -12.72 -24.19 13.87
C ARG A 109 -11.53 -25.09 13.57
N TYR A 110 -11.27 -25.38 12.29
CA TYR A 110 -10.12 -26.17 11.88
C TYR A 110 -8.81 -25.47 12.25
N HIS A 111 -8.70 -24.16 11.99
CA HIS A 111 -7.54 -23.37 12.37
C HIS A 111 -7.30 -23.40 13.89
N ASN A 112 -8.35 -23.19 14.69
CA ASN A 112 -8.27 -23.23 16.14
C ASN A 112 -7.89 -24.63 16.66
N SER A 113 -8.45 -25.68 16.07
CA SER A 113 -8.10 -27.07 16.38
C SER A 113 -6.64 -27.38 16.04
N LYS A 114 -6.16 -26.94 14.87
CA LYS A 114 -4.76 -27.08 14.45
C LYS A 114 -3.80 -26.40 15.43
N LEU A 115 -4.12 -25.17 15.86
CA LEU A 115 -3.33 -24.46 16.87
C LEU A 115 -3.34 -25.19 18.22
N GLY A 116 -4.50 -25.67 18.65
CA GLY A 116 -4.64 -26.46 19.88
C GLY A 116 -3.81 -27.74 19.84
N TYR A 117 -3.89 -28.49 18.74
CA TYR A 117 -3.09 -29.69 18.52
C TYR A 117 -1.59 -29.39 18.53
N ALA A 118 -1.14 -28.36 17.81
CA ALA A 118 0.28 -27.99 17.78
C ALA A 118 0.80 -27.59 19.17
N LYS A 119 -0.02 -26.89 19.97
CA LYS A 119 0.30 -26.52 21.35
C LYS A 119 0.40 -27.75 22.26
N GLN A 120 -0.55 -28.69 22.14
CA GLN A 120 -0.53 -29.95 22.88
C GLN A 120 0.69 -30.78 22.50
N PHE A 121 0.94 -30.96 21.21
CA PHE A 121 2.09 -31.70 20.70
C PHE A 121 3.41 -31.11 21.22
N LYS A 122 3.59 -29.79 21.15
CA LYS A 122 4.79 -29.13 21.69
C LYS A 122 4.97 -29.39 23.19
N ARG A 123 3.88 -29.39 23.95
CA ARG A 123 3.90 -29.68 25.39
C ARG A 123 4.30 -31.14 25.65
N GLU A 124 3.73 -32.09 24.91
CA GLU A 124 4.04 -33.51 25.04
C GLU A 124 5.50 -33.81 24.70
N ILE A 125 6.03 -33.21 23.63
CA ILE A 125 7.45 -33.31 23.29
C ILE A 125 8.33 -32.77 24.41
N GLN A 126 7.98 -31.61 24.98
CA GLN A 126 8.75 -31.06 26.11
C GLN A 126 8.76 -32.01 27.31
N LEU A 127 7.60 -32.58 27.67
CA LEU A 127 7.50 -33.54 28.76
C LEU A 127 8.33 -34.81 28.50
N LEU A 128 8.41 -35.28 27.26
CA LEU A 128 9.25 -36.42 26.89
C LEU A 128 10.75 -36.11 27.00
N ILE A 129 11.15 -34.88 26.65
CA ILE A 129 12.53 -34.41 26.80
C ILE A 129 12.89 -34.33 28.29
N ASP A 130 12.01 -33.74 29.09
CA ASP A 130 12.23 -33.55 30.53
C ASP A 130 12.21 -34.89 31.30
N ASN A 131 11.56 -35.92 30.75
CA ASN A 131 11.50 -37.27 31.31
C ASN A 131 12.72 -38.15 30.96
N GLN A 132 13.72 -37.63 30.24
CA GLN A 132 14.94 -38.38 29.99
C GLN A 132 15.82 -38.45 31.26
N PRO A 133 16.47 -39.59 31.53
CA PRO A 133 17.21 -39.80 32.77
C PRO A 133 18.51 -38.98 32.84
N THR A 134 19.10 -38.65 31.69
CA THR A 134 20.30 -37.82 31.60
C THR A 134 20.17 -36.72 30.55
N ALA A 135 21.00 -35.68 30.67
CA ALA A 135 21.05 -34.60 29.69
C ALA A 135 21.59 -35.06 28.31
N GLU A 136 22.45 -36.08 28.29
CA GLU A 136 22.95 -36.71 27.07
C GLU A 136 21.81 -37.43 26.33
N ASP A 137 21.02 -38.22 27.06
CA ASP A 137 19.83 -38.90 26.52
C ASP A 137 18.79 -37.89 26.03
N ALA A 138 18.58 -36.78 26.76
CA ALA A 138 17.70 -35.69 26.34
C ALA A 138 18.15 -35.06 25.01
N TRP A 139 19.44 -34.76 24.87
CA TRP A 139 19.97 -34.20 23.63
C TRP A 139 19.91 -35.19 22.47
N GLN A 140 20.23 -36.46 22.70
CA GLN A 140 20.15 -37.50 21.67
C GLN A 140 18.69 -37.78 21.27
N PHE A 141 17.77 -37.79 22.24
CA PHE A 141 16.34 -37.88 22.00
C PHE A 141 15.86 -36.71 21.14
N VAL A 142 16.16 -35.46 21.53
CA VAL A 142 15.84 -34.28 20.70
C VAL A 142 16.45 -34.42 19.31
N ARG A 143 17.71 -34.87 19.17
CA ARG A 143 18.36 -35.00 17.86
C ARG A 143 17.73 -36.07 16.95
N THR A 144 17.24 -37.16 17.54
CA THR A 144 16.63 -38.28 16.82
C THR A 144 15.15 -38.04 16.52
N MET A 145 14.43 -37.41 17.45
CA MET A 145 13.01 -37.05 17.34
C MET A 145 12.76 -35.69 16.69
N ALA A 146 13.76 -34.82 16.64
CA ALA A 146 13.68 -33.60 15.86
C ALA A 146 13.41 -33.98 14.41
N TYR A 147 12.16 -33.83 14.01
CA TYR A 147 11.69 -33.69 12.64
C TYR A 147 12.34 -32.49 11.91
N THR A 148 13.47 -31.97 12.41
CA THR A 148 14.12 -30.74 11.97
C THR A 148 15.59 -30.99 11.64
N THR A 149 15.89 -30.89 10.35
CA THR A 149 17.13 -30.38 9.72
C THR A 149 18.23 -31.34 9.25
N LEU A 150 18.31 -32.60 9.70
CA LEU A 150 19.24 -33.58 9.08
C LEU A 150 18.58 -34.49 8.05
N TRP A 151 17.25 -34.61 8.10
CA TRP A 151 16.46 -35.19 7.04
C TRP A 151 15.89 -34.06 6.18
N PRO A 152 15.96 -34.14 4.84
CA PRO A 152 15.23 -33.19 4.02
C PRO A 152 13.76 -33.19 4.48
N PRO A 153 13.14 -32.02 4.68
CA PRO A 153 11.76 -31.94 5.13
C PRO A 153 10.85 -32.53 4.05
N LEU A 154 10.58 -33.84 4.11
CA LEU A 154 9.68 -34.54 3.20
C LEU A 154 8.24 -34.30 3.64
N HIS A 155 7.83 -33.04 3.66
CA HIS A 155 6.51 -32.62 4.15
C HIS A 155 5.43 -32.82 3.09
N THR A 156 5.82 -32.90 1.82
CA THR A 156 4.92 -33.08 0.69
C THR A 156 5.08 -34.46 0.08
N ARG A 157 3.97 -35.05 -0.39
CA ARG A 157 3.96 -36.33 -1.13
C ARG A 157 4.89 -36.33 -2.37
N LYS A 158 5.17 -35.15 -2.92
CA LYS A 158 6.13 -34.95 -4.02
C LYS A 158 7.57 -35.07 -3.55
N GLU A 159 7.90 -34.47 -2.41
CA GLU A 159 9.23 -34.53 -1.80
C GLU A 159 9.56 -35.96 -1.37
N LEU A 160 8.60 -36.67 -0.75
CA LEU A 160 8.74 -38.10 -0.42
C LEU A 160 9.10 -38.94 -1.65
N LYS A 161 8.43 -38.72 -2.79
CA LYS A 161 8.71 -39.42 -4.05
C LYS A 161 10.08 -39.08 -4.64
N ILE A 162 10.55 -37.85 -4.47
CA ILE A 162 11.89 -37.43 -4.93
C ILE A 162 12.96 -38.09 -4.06
N PHE A 163 12.76 -38.11 -2.75
CA PHE A 163 13.66 -38.78 -1.81
C PHE A 163 13.74 -40.28 -2.02
N GLU A 164 12.59 -40.95 -2.14
CA GLU A 164 12.52 -42.38 -2.45
C GLU A 164 13.26 -42.70 -3.75
N LYS A 165 13.11 -41.85 -4.76
CA LYS A 165 13.79 -42.02 -6.04
C LYS A 165 15.28 -41.76 -5.96
N ASP A 166 15.74 -40.71 -5.29
CA ASP A 166 17.12 -40.22 -5.49
C ASP A 166 18.05 -40.46 -4.30
N PHE A 167 17.51 -40.56 -3.08
CA PHE A 167 18.29 -40.72 -1.86
C PHE A 167 18.45 -42.19 -1.44
N CYS A 168 17.44 -43.03 -1.66
CA CYS A 168 17.47 -44.45 -1.30
C CYS A 168 18.13 -45.35 -2.37
N LYS A 169 18.80 -44.78 -3.38
CA LYS A 169 19.50 -45.56 -4.40
C LYS A 169 20.86 -46.01 -3.86
N LEU A 170 21.13 -47.32 -3.95
CA LEU A 170 22.47 -47.87 -3.78
C LEU A 170 23.39 -47.28 -4.85
N THR A 171 24.65 -47.03 -4.49
CA THR A 171 25.66 -46.68 -5.50
C THR A 171 25.79 -47.80 -6.54
N PRO A 172 26.23 -47.53 -7.78
CA PRO A 172 26.37 -48.57 -8.80
C PRO A 172 27.22 -49.77 -8.34
N THR A 173 28.24 -49.51 -7.53
CA THR A 173 29.10 -50.52 -6.90
C THR A 173 28.36 -51.36 -5.86
N GLU A 174 27.56 -50.73 -5.00
CA GLU A 174 26.75 -51.43 -4.00
C GLU A 174 25.61 -52.22 -4.64
N GLN A 175 24.99 -51.68 -5.68
CA GLN A 175 23.95 -52.36 -6.45
C GLN A 175 24.49 -53.62 -7.13
N ASN A 176 25.68 -53.55 -7.73
CA ASN A 176 26.33 -54.73 -8.32
C ASN A 176 26.66 -55.79 -7.27
N ARG A 177 27.11 -55.37 -6.08
CA ARG A 177 27.36 -56.28 -4.96
C ARG A 177 26.07 -56.90 -4.44
N TYR A 178 25.00 -56.11 -4.28
CA TYR A 178 23.69 -56.58 -3.88
C TYR A 178 23.13 -57.61 -4.87
N ASN A 179 23.17 -57.30 -6.17
CA ASN A 179 22.75 -58.22 -7.23
C ASN A 179 23.55 -59.53 -7.20
N LYS A 180 24.87 -59.43 -6.96
CA LYS A 180 25.73 -60.61 -6.81
C LYS A 180 25.30 -61.47 -5.62
N ILE A 181 25.09 -60.86 -4.44
CA ILE A 181 24.64 -61.58 -3.23
C ILE A 181 23.26 -62.22 -3.42
N MET A 182 22.32 -61.51 -4.04
CA MET A 182 20.97 -62.02 -4.30
C MET A 182 20.95 -63.12 -5.38
N SER A 183 21.92 -63.11 -6.30
CA SER A 183 22.07 -64.14 -7.33
C SER A 183 22.78 -65.41 -6.84
N THR A 184 23.50 -65.32 -5.72
CA THR A 184 24.19 -66.49 -5.15
C THR A 184 23.26 -67.21 -4.19
N ASN A 185 22.86 -68.43 -4.54
CA ASN A 185 22.19 -69.31 -3.59
C ASN A 185 23.23 -69.85 -2.60
N PHE A 186 23.12 -69.47 -1.33
CA PHE A 186 23.89 -70.10 -0.26
C PHE A 186 23.24 -71.46 0.02
N THR A 187 23.95 -72.53 -0.34
CA THR A 187 23.55 -73.92 -0.07
C THR A 187 24.10 -74.35 1.28
#